data_AF-A0AAJ6FY46-F1
#
_entry.id   AF-A0AAJ6FY46-F1
#
_cell.length_a   1.000
_cell.length_b   1.000
_cell.length_c   1.000
_cell.angle_alpha   90.00
_cell.angle_beta   90.00
_cell.angle_gamma   90.00
#
_symmetry.space_group_name_H-M   'P 1'
#
loop_
_entity.id
_entity.type
_entity.pdbx_description
1 polymer ?
#
loop_
_entity_poly.entity_id
_entity_poly.type
_entity_poly.pdbx_seq_one_letter_code
_entity_poly.pdbx_strand_id
1 'polypeptide(L)'
;MAVRTLLAADLEQASRICMAAFMGSVADSLTPVGIETFSRIASVEGFRTRMSHDNLMLVFEQQDRIVGVAELKEGRHVAMLFVDPAAQQQGIGKALMAAMIDHARVDVLSVSASLSSVPAYERYGFACAGEAAESSGLRYQPMNMQLMARP
;
A
#
# COMPACT_ATOMS: atom_id res chain seq x y z
N MET A 1 -19.09 -6.36 -0.23
CA MET A 1 -17.83 -5.60 -0.30
C MET A 1 -17.33 -5.43 1.10
N ALA A 2 -16.16 -5.95 1.42
CA ALA A 2 -15.63 -5.85 2.77
C ALA A 2 -14.11 -5.73 2.74
N VAL A 3 -13.57 -4.93 3.66
CA VAL A 3 -12.16 -5.01 4.03
C VAL A 3 -12.02 -6.16 5.00
N ARG A 4 -11.07 -7.06 4.75
CA ARG A 4 -10.73 -8.17 5.65
C ARG A 4 -9.22 -8.40 5.67
N THR A 5 -8.75 -9.18 6.64
CA THR A 5 -7.35 -9.62 6.68
C THR A 5 -7.01 -10.47 5.45
N LEU A 6 -5.81 -10.26 4.92
CA LEU A 6 -5.22 -11.08 3.87
C LEU A 6 -4.90 -12.48 4.42
N LEU A 7 -5.29 -13.52 3.68
CA LEU A 7 -5.00 -14.93 4.00
C LEU A 7 -3.91 -15.48 3.08
N ALA A 8 -3.26 -16.58 3.47
CA ALA A 8 -2.23 -17.21 2.65
C ALA A 8 -2.74 -17.66 1.26
N ALA A 9 -4.03 -18.01 1.15
CA ALA A 9 -4.68 -18.35 -0.11
C ALA A 9 -4.86 -17.15 -1.05
N ASP A 10 -4.80 -15.93 -0.53
CA ASP A 10 -4.98 -14.69 -1.30
C ASP A 10 -3.70 -14.22 -2.00
N LEU A 11 -2.54 -14.77 -1.61
CA LEU A 11 -1.22 -14.24 -1.95
C LEU A 11 -0.97 -14.12 -3.45
N GLU A 12 -1.41 -15.10 -4.24
CA GLU A 12 -1.26 -15.04 -5.69
C GLU A 12 -2.09 -13.90 -6.31
N GLN A 13 -3.32 -13.72 -5.84
CA GLN A 13 -4.18 -12.62 -6.30
C GLN A 13 -3.63 -11.27 -5.86
N ALA A 14 -3.20 -11.15 -4.61
CA ALA A 14 -2.61 -9.92 -4.07
C ALA A 14 -1.34 -9.52 -4.84
N SER A 15 -0.44 -10.47 -5.08
CA SER A 15 0.76 -10.29 -5.91
C SER A 15 0.39 -9.78 -7.30
N ARG A 16 -0.58 -10.43 -7.97
CA ARG A 16 -1.01 -10.05 -9.32
C ARG A 16 -1.55 -8.63 -9.37
N ILE A 17 -2.39 -8.23 -8.41
CA ILE A 17 -2.98 -6.89 -8.34
C ILE A 17 -1.91 -5.83 -8.10
N CYS A 18 -1.01 -6.06 -7.14
CA CYS A 18 0.06 -5.12 -6.84
C CYS A 18 0.97 -4.92 -8.06
N MET A 19 1.34 -6.02 -8.73
CA MET A 19 2.16 -5.96 -9.95
C MET A 19 1.45 -5.25 -11.09
N ALA A 20 0.17 -5.56 -11.36
CA ALA A 20 -0.59 -4.91 -12.43
C ALA A 20 -0.76 -3.40 -12.19
N ALA A 21 -1.11 -3.01 -10.95
CA ALA A 21 -1.26 -1.61 -10.58
C ALA A 21 0.08 -0.85 -10.65
N PHE A 22 1.17 -1.47 -10.17
CA PHE A 22 2.51 -0.87 -10.22
C PHE A 22 3.02 -0.70 -11.65
N MET A 23 2.85 -1.73 -12.50
CA MET A 23 3.28 -1.67 -13.91
C MET A 23 2.55 -0.58 -14.69
N GLY A 24 1.25 -0.41 -14.44
CA GLY A 24 0.45 0.60 -15.15
C GLY A 24 0.61 2.04 -14.64
N SER A 25 1.34 2.29 -13.55
CA SER A 25 1.35 3.63 -12.91
C SER A 25 2.69 4.12 -12.37
N VAL A 26 3.63 3.22 -12.05
CA VAL A 26 4.90 3.58 -11.40
C VAL A 26 6.10 3.07 -12.21
N ALA A 27 6.00 1.89 -12.83
CA ALA A 27 7.14 1.24 -13.47
C ALA A 27 7.87 2.11 -14.51
N ASP A 28 7.15 2.87 -15.34
CA ASP A 28 7.74 3.76 -16.36
C ASP A 28 8.62 4.88 -15.78
N SER A 29 8.42 5.22 -14.50
CA SER A 29 9.20 6.24 -13.80
C SER A 29 10.46 5.70 -13.11
N LEU A 30 10.67 4.38 -13.17
CA LEU A 30 11.71 3.68 -12.44
C LEU A 30 12.72 2.99 -13.35
N THR A 31 13.89 2.71 -12.78
CA THR A 31 14.91 1.89 -13.45
C THR A 31 14.54 0.41 -13.40
N PRO A 32 15.17 -0.45 -14.23
CA PRO A 32 14.99 -1.91 -14.14
C PRO A 32 15.26 -2.47 -12.73
N VAL A 33 16.21 -1.89 -11.99
CA VAL A 33 16.50 -2.26 -10.59
C VAL A 33 15.33 -1.96 -9.66
N GLY A 34 14.66 -0.82 -9.85
CA GLY A 34 13.45 -0.47 -9.10
C GLY A 34 12.30 -1.43 -9.38
N ILE A 35 12.08 -1.77 -10.66
CA ILE A 35 11.08 -2.75 -11.08
C ILE A 35 11.34 -4.13 -10.45
N GLU A 36 12.59 -4.60 -10.50
CA GLU A 36 12.96 -5.89 -9.91
C GLU A 36 12.80 -5.89 -8.37
N THR A 37 13.18 -4.79 -7.72
CA THR A 37 13.04 -4.61 -6.27
C THR A 37 11.57 -4.69 -5.86
N PHE A 38 10.70 -3.94 -6.53
CA PHE A 38 9.27 -4.01 -6.26
C PHE A 38 8.70 -5.40 -6.57
N SER A 39 9.12 -6.04 -7.66
CA SER A 39 8.65 -7.38 -8.04
C SER A 39 8.96 -8.42 -6.95
N ARG A 40 10.13 -8.34 -6.32
CA ARG A 40 10.48 -9.19 -5.18
C ARG A 40 9.61 -8.89 -3.95
N ILE A 41 9.38 -7.62 -3.65
CA ILE A 41 8.52 -7.19 -2.54
C ILE A 41 7.08 -7.69 -2.74
N ALA A 42 6.51 -7.49 -3.92
CA ALA A 42 5.14 -7.86 -4.27
C ALA A 42 4.96 -9.35 -4.62
N SER A 43 6.03 -10.14 -4.63
CA SER A 43 5.95 -11.59 -4.87
C SER A 43 5.23 -12.34 -3.74
N VAL A 44 4.73 -13.55 -4.05
CA VAL A 44 4.12 -14.45 -3.06
C VAL A 44 5.05 -14.70 -1.87
N GLU A 45 6.35 -14.97 -2.11
CA GLU A 45 7.32 -15.17 -1.04
C GLU A 45 7.59 -13.88 -0.24
N GLY A 46 7.61 -12.73 -0.92
CA GLY A 46 7.76 -11.42 -0.28
C GLY A 46 6.62 -11.14 0.70
N PHE A 47 5.38 -11.35 0.25
CA PHE A 47 4.22 -11.27 1.13
C PHE A 47 4.27 -12.31 2.26
N ARG A 48 4.55 -13.58 1.96
CA ARG A 48 4.61 -14.64 2.97
C ARG A 48 5.64 -14.35 4.06
N THR A 49 6.80 -13.81 3.68
CA THR A 49 7.82 -13.35 4.64
C THR A 49 7.28 -12.22 5.50
N ARG A 50 6.62 -11.22 4.91
CA ARG A 50 6.05 -10.11 5.67
C ARG A 50 4.85 -10.52 6.55
N MET A 51 4.10 -11.55 6.19
CA MET A 51 3.03 -12.11 7.02
C MET A 51 3.55 -12.72 8.33
N SER A 52 4.83 -13.13 8.41
CA SER A 52 5.43 -13.64 9.65
C SER A 52 6.04 -12.54 10.53
N HIS A 53 5.98 -11.28 10.09
CA HIS A 53 6.39 -10.10 10.85
C HIS A 53 5.17 -9.35 11.41
N ASP A 54 5.40 -8.28 12.20
CA ASP A 54 4.33 -7.41 12.73
C ASP A 54 3.75 -6.50 11.64
N ASN A 55 3.15 -7.10 10.63
CA ASN A 55 2.52 -6.40 9.51
C ASN A 55 1.04 -6.77 9.44
N LEU A 56 0.18 -5.77 9.51
CA LEU A 56 -1.23 -5.95 9.21
C LEU A 56 -1.42 -5.88 7.70
N MET A 57 -1.83 -6.98 7.09
CA MET A 57 -2.18 -7.03 5.67
C MET A 57 -3.69 -7.15 5.50
N LEU A 58 -4.26 -6.25 4.70
CA LEU A 58 -5.68 -6.16 4.42
C LEU A 58 -5.93 -6.31 2.92
N VAL A 59 -7.09 -6.87 2.59
CA VAL A 59 -7.62 -6.93 1.24
C VAL A 59 -9.01 -6.34 1.19
N PHE A 60 -9.36 -5.74 0.05
CA PHE A 60 -10.73 -5.37 -0.26
C PHE A 60 -11.32 -6.42 -1.19
N GLU A 61 -12.37 -7.09 -0.74
CA GLU A 61 -13.04 -8.14 -1.48
C GLU A 61 -14.37 -7.65 -2.06
N GLN A 62 -14.56 -7.92 -3.35
CA GLN A 62 -15.75 -7.58 -4.13
C GLN A 62 -16.11 -8.75 -5.04
N GLN A 63 -17.32 -9.29 -4.90
CA GLN A 63 -17.83 -10.41 -5.71
C GLN A 63 -16.86 -11.62 -5.72
N ASP A 64 -16.43 -12.04 -4.53
CA ASP A 64 -15.48 -13.16 -4.31
C ASP A 64 -14.11 -12.98 -4.99
N ARG A 65 -13.77 -11.73 -5.35
CA ARG A 65 -12.47 -11.36 -5.92
C ARG A 65 -11.82 -10.27 -5.08
N ILE A 66 -10.52 -10.39 -4.90
CA ILE A 66 -9.71 -9.33 -4.31
C ILE A 66 -9.51 -8.24 -5.36
N VAL A 67 -9.78 -7.00 -5.00
CA VAL A 67 -9.65 -5.83 -5.88
C VAL A 67 -8.79 -4.72 -5.27
N GLY A 68 -8.28 -4.94 -4.05
CA GLY A 68 -7.32 -4.03 -3.43
C GLY A 68 -6.55 -4.71 -2.32
N VAL A 69 -5.34 -4.23 -2.08
CA VAL A 69 -4.39 -4.76 -1.09
C VAL A 69 -3.80 -3.58 -0.33
N ALA A 70 -3.69 -3.71 0.98
CA ALA A 70 -3.01 -2.74 1.82
C ALA A 70 -2.16 -3.43 2.89
N GLU A 71 -1.06 -2.79 3.28
CA GLU A 71 -0.16 -3.28 4.31
C GLU A 71 0.25 -2.14 5.24
N LEU A 72 0.01 -2.34 6.54
CA LEU A 72 0.45 -1.47 7.61
C LEU A 72 1.55 -2.19 8.41
N LYS A 73 2.79 -1.74 8.25
CA LYS A 73 3.95 -2.26 8.95
C LYS A 73 4.04 -1.67 10.35
N GLU A 74 4.20 -2.55 11.35
CA GLU A 74 4.40 -2.22 12.77
C GLU A 74 3.35 -1.26 13.34
N GLY A 75 2.14 -1.25 12.75
CA GLY A 75 1.07 -0.32 13.13
C GLY A 75 1.37 1.17 12.87
N ARG A 76 2.40 1.51 12.09
CA ARG A 76 2.90 2.90 11.97
C ARG A 76 3.24 3.38 10.56
N HIS A 77 3.47 2.46 9.63
CA HIS A 77 3.92 2.79 8.28
C HIS A 77 3.09 2.08 7.23
N VAL A 78 2.47 2.83 6.33
CA VAL A 78 1.75 2.28 5.18
C VAL A 78 2.81 1.79 4.19
N ALA A 79 3.05 0.49 4.19
CA ALA A 79 4.07 -0.14 3.36
C ALA A 79 3.56 -0.40 1.94
N MET A 80 2.27 -0.72 1.79
CA MET A 80 1.63 -0.92 0.49
C MET A 80 0.18 -0.45 0.50
N LEU A 81 -0.27 0.09 -0.63
CA LEU A 81 -1.66 0.37 -0.93
C LEU A 81 -1.86 0.32 -2.45
N PHE A 82 -2.49 -0.73 -2.94
CA PHE A 82 -2.75 -0.95 -4.36
C PHE A 82 -4.20 -1.32 -4.59
N VAL A 83 -4.78 -0.81 -5.67
CA VAL A 83 -6.14 -1.11 -6.11
C VAL A 83 -6.05 -1.60 -7.54
N ASP A 84 -6.77 -2.68 -7.85
CA ASP A 84 -6.89 -3.23 -9.20
C ASP A 84 -7.26 -2.08 -10.17
N PRO A 85 -6.48 -1.83 -11.24
CA PRO A 85 -6.76 -0.74 -12.19
C PRO A 85 -8.20 -0.73 -12.71
N ALA A 86 -8.82 -1.90 -12.90
CA ALA A 86 -10.20 -2.02 -13.36
C ALA A 86 -11.25 -1.61 -12.30
N ALA A 87 -10.84 -1.51 -11.03
CA ALA A 87 -11.69 -1.17 -9.89
C ALA A 87 -11.32 0.19 -9.23
N GLN A 88 -10.43 0.97 -9.85
CA GLN A 88 -10.06 2.28 -9.32
C GLN A 88 -11.21 3.29 -9.35
N GLN A 89 -11.06 4.39 -8.62
CA GLN A 89 -12.05 5.48 -8.49
C GLN A 89 -13.39 5.09 -7.84
N GLN A 90 -13.50 3.91 -7.23
CA GLN A 90 -14.70 3.44 -6.52
C GLN A 90 -14.60 3.57 -4.98
N GLY A 91 -13.63 4.34 -4.47
CA GLY A 91 -13.42 4.53 -3.02
C GLY A 91 -12.71 3.38 -2.29
N ILE A 92 -12.25 2.35 -3.01
CA ILE A 92 -11.55 1.17 -2.44
C ILE A 92 -10.30 1.57 -1.65
N GLY A 93 -9.45 2.41 -2.24
CA GLY A 93 -8.23 2.89 -1.58
C GLY A 93 -8.53 3.66 -0.29
N LYS A 94 -9.62 4.44 -0.27
CA LYS A 94 -10.09 5.15 0.93
C LYS A 94 -10.56 4.18 2.01
N ALA A 95 -11.30 3.13 1.64
CA ALA A 95 -11.77 2.10 2.58
C ALA A 95 -10.61 1.32 3.21
N LEU A 96 -9.62 0.93 2.41
CA LEU A 96 -8.40 0.28 2.90
C LEU A 96 -7.58 1.21 3.80
N MET A 97 -7.44 2.48 3.44
CA MET A 97 -6.74 3.48 4.27
C MET A 97 -7.44 3.68 5.62
N ALA A 98 -8.76 3.83 5.63
CA ALA A 98 -9.54 3.94 6.86
C ALA A 98 -9.32 2.73 7.78
N ALA A 99 -9.37 1.51 7.22
CA ALA A 99 -9.11 0.31 7.99
C ALA A 99 -7.69 0.25 8.56
N MET A 100 -6.67 0.74 7.83
CA MET A 100 -5.30 0.86 8.38
C MET A 100 -5.23 1.89 9.51
N ILE A 101 -5.89 3.03 9.37
CA ILE A 101 -5.96 4.06 10.42
C ILE A 101 -6.59 3.49 11.70
N ASP A 102 -7.63 2.68 11.58
CA ASP A 102 -8.30 2.01 12.71
C ASP A 102 -7.38 1.00 13.44
N HIS A 103 -6.32 0.53 12.78
CA HIS A 103 -5.32 -0.37 13.37
C HIS A 103 -3.98 0.30 13.66
N ALA A 104 -3.84 1.59 13.38
CA ALA A 104 -2.63 2.34 13.70
C ALA A 104 -2.41 2.37 15.22
N ARG A 105 -1.14 2.20 15.62
CA ARG A 105 -0.70 2.15 17.03
C ARG A 105 0.12 3.39 17.43
N VAL A 106 0.09 4.42 16.59
CA VAL A 106 0.89 5.64 16.70
C VAL A 106 0.03 6.85 16.38
N ASP A 107 0.45 8.02 16.85
CA ASP A 107 -0.23 9.29 16.53
C ASP A 107 0.14 9.82 15.15
N VAL A 108 1.22 9.32 14.55
CA VAL A 108 1.71 9.77 13.24
C VAL A 108 1.91 8.57 12.32
N LEU A 109 1.04 8.45 11.32
CA LEU A 109 1.26 7.49 10.24
C LEU A 109 2.24 8.05 9.23
N SER A 110 3.09 7.18 8.69
CA SER A 110 4.05 7.53 7.64
C SER A 110 3.81 6.68 6.39
N VAL A 111 4.20 7.21 5.24
CA VAL A 111 4.21 6.49 3.96
C VAL A 111 5.35 6.98 3.08
N SER A 112 5.95 6.05 2.34
CA SER A 112 6.86 6.35 1.24
C SER A 112 6.08 6.27 -0.07
N ALA A 113 5.39 7.35 -0.43
CA ALA A 113 4.47 7.39 -1.57
C ALA A 113 5.25 7.42 -2.89
N SER A 114 4.83 6.66 -3.91
CA SER A 114 5.32 6.91 -5.27
C SER A 114 4.92 8.32 -5.71
N LEU A 115 5.73 8.97 -6.55
CA LEU A 115 5.44 10.35 -6.97
C LEU A 115 4.05 10.50 -7.61
N SER A 116 3.59 9.48 -8.36
CA SER A 116 2.25 9.45 -8.97
C SER A 116 1.12 9.29 -7.95
N SER A 117 1.41 8.77 -6.75
CA SER A 117 0.41 8.54 -5.69
C SER A 117 0.29 9.68 -4.68
N VAL A 118 1.20 10.67 -4.70
CA VAL A 118 1.17 11.82 -3.76
C VAL A 118 -0.21 12.49 -3.71
N PRO A 119 -0.87 12.83 -4.84
CA PRO A 119 -2.19 13.47 -4.79
C PRO A 119 -3.29 12.61 -4.15
N ALA A 120 -3.13 11.27 -4.17
CA ALA A 120 -4.06 10.38 -3.49
C ALA A 120 -3.87 10.42 -1.97
N TYR A 121 -2.62 10.42 -1.50
CA TYR A 121 -2.31 10.51 -0.07
C TYR A 121 -2.64 11.89 0.52
N GLU A 122 -2.46 12.97 -0.23
CA GLU A 122 -2.94 14.30 0.17
C GLU A 122 -4.44 14.31 0.47
N ARG A 123 -5.25 13.64 -0.37
CA ARG A 123 -6.71 13.50 -0.13
C ARG A 123 -7.06 12.65 1.08
N TYR A 124 -6.16 11.78 1.53
CA TYR A 124 -6.31 11.02 2.77
C TYR A 124 -5.88 11.81 4.01
N GLY A 125 -5.27 12.99 3.83
CA GLY A 125 -4.80 13.83 4.93
C GLY A 125 -3.30 13.73 5.22
N PHE A 126 -2.54 13.08 4.33
CA PHE A 126 -1.08 13.09 4.44
C PHE A 126 -0.50 14.40 3.89
N ALA A 127 0.62 14.85 4.48
CA ALA A 127 1.42 15.97 4.02
C ALA A 127 2.86 15.51 3.75
N CYS A 128 3.55 16.18 2.83
CA CYS A 128 4.96 15.93 2.55
C CYS A 128 5.81 16.16 3.81
N ALA A 129 6.67 15.19 4.13
CA ALA A 129 7.47 15.16 5.35
C ALA A 129 8.98 15.42 5.10
N GLY A 130 9.36 15.73 3.86
CA GLY A 130 10.75 15.92 3.45
C GLY A 130 10.89 15.99 1.93
N GLU A 131 12.13 15.96 1.44
CA GLU A 131 12.41 15.90 0.01
C GLU A 131 12.16 14.50 -0.55
N ALA A 132 11.86 14.42 -1.85
CA ALA A 132 11.76 13.15 -2.54
C ALA A 132 13.13 12.43 -2.52
N ALA A 133 13.10 11.13 -2.28
CA ALA A 133 14.29 10.29 -2.13
C ALA A 133 14.19 9.05 -3.03
N GLU A 134 15.31 8.35 -3.15
CA GLU A 134 15.39 7.07 -3.83
C GLU A 134 16.03 6.04 -2.92
N SER A 135 15.46 4.83 -2.87
CA SER A 135 16.05 3.69 -2.18
C SER A 135 15.87 2.44 -3.03
N SER A 136 16.96 1.71 -3.26
CA SER A 136 16.93 0.46 -4.04
C SER A 136 16.26 0.61 -5.42
N GLY A 137 16.44 1.76 -6.08
CA GLY A 137 15.83 2.07 -7.37
C GLY A 137 14.36 2.49 -7.31
N LEU A 138 13.75 2.58 -6.12
CA LEU A 138 12.40 3.09 -5.91
C LEU A 138 12.44 4.55 -5.50
N ARG A 139 11.86 5.42 -6.34
CA ARG A 139 11.69 6.85 -6.03
C ARG A 139 10.40 7.07 -5.26
N TYR A 140 10.48 7.80 -4.14
CA TYR A 140 9.34 8.06 -3.28
C TYR A 140 9.38 9.46 -2.67
N GLN A 141 8.20 9.95 -2.32
CA GLN A 141 7.99 11.15 -1.53
C GLN A 141 7.62 10.72 -0.11
N PRO A 142 8.44 11.02 0.92
CA PRO A 142 8.05 10.78 2.30
C PRO A 142 6.87 11.68 2.66
N MET A 143 5.83 11.08 3.25
CA MET A 143 4.64 11.79 3.72
C MET A 143 4.22 11.29 5.10
N ASN A 144 3.59 12.15 5.89
CA ASN A 144 3.05 11.82 7.21
C ASN A 144 1.60 12.30 7.37
N MET A 145 0.86 11.66 8.26
CA MET A 145 -0.50 12.06 8.65
C MET A 145 -0.60 12.01 10.17
N GLN A 146 -1.06 13.11 10.77
CA GLN A 146 -1.44 13.14 12.18
C GLN A 146 -2.78 12.43 12.33
N LEU A 147 -2.82 11.41 13.17
CA LEU A 147 -4.04 10.77 13.60
C LEU A 147 -4.59 11.56 14.77
N MET A 148 -5.87 11.95 14.71
CA MET A 148 -6.51 12.57 15.85
C MET A 148 -6.57 11.55 16.99
N ALA A 149 -6.19 11.99 18.20
CA ALA A 149 -6.25 11.16 19.39
C ALA A 149 -7.65 10.52 19.50
N ARG A 150 -7.69 9.19 19.64
CA ARG A 150 -8.95 8.52 19.97
C ARG A 150 -9.34 8.97 21.38
N PRO A 151 -10.55 9.54 21.58
CA PRO A 151 -11.00 9.97 22.89
C PRO A 151 -11.11 8.80 23.89
#